data_AF-A0A1F5DLQ5-F1
#
_entry.id   AF-A0A1F5DLQ5-F1
#
_cell.length_a   1.000
_cell.length_b   1.000
_cell.length_c   1.000
_cell.angle_alpha   90.00
_cell.angle_beta   90.00
_cell.angle_gamma   90.00
#
_symmetry.space_group_name_H-M   'P 1'
#
loop_
_entity.id
_entity.type
_entity.pdbx_description
1 polymer ?
#
loop_
_entity_poly.entity_id
_entity_poly.type
_entity_poly.pdbx_seq_one_letter_code
_entity_poly.pdbx_strand_id
1 'polypeptide(L)'
;MILAKLKKFFTRSLLALIIFAIILSTFFTGALFTSPQKASAGYSPNGLCSDAGFTNVNALTAQGIQILLSAKGSFLRSFSENGRSAAQIIYDAARANGINPIAILATLQKETGIVYGAYAGSPNQWRLDRAMGYACFPGVSGDNNGNGCRDSDEGFTNQVNNGTWQLRYNYDVWAINGSDWNVGRTMVIDGTNVTFGSRCTSALYRYTPHLGGNYNFNYYFNIWGGEGLFEGRIVAQGPRSGPGSYGSEILPNQTFTLWVSYLNTGNTTWSRNWTNATPNPVHLGMSSPNDRGSAFTGGANVRAYLARDVLPGQIGTFYLRMTAPSQPGFYVEKFRPVAEYIKWFGDEGIWYLNVSTESVARGYKADYIGIQGPRTGPGAYGVPMSPGQSATLWVNLRNSGTNTWYNYGNYPTDLGTADPRDRGSAFLGGQNRRGRLIQSSVAPGNIGTFAITITAPSARGTYVEKFQPVTESITWMEPSIVWYLIVQ
;
A
#
# COMPACT_ATOMS: atom_id res chain seq x y z
N MET A 1 -50.47 -11.28 -22.55
CA MET A 1 -49.26 -11.59 -23.37
C MET A 1 -47.93 -11.16 -22.71
N ILE A 2 -47.90 -10.15 -21.84
CA ILE A 2 -46.69 -9.64 -21.17
C ILE A 2 -46.23 -10.54 -20.00
N LEU A 3 -47.17 -11.13 -19.25
CA LEU A 3 -46.87 -12.02 -18.11
C LEU A 3 -46.14 -13.32 -18.52
N ALA A 4 -46.42 -13.84 -19.72
CA ALA A 4 -45.78 -15.04 -20.24
C ALA A 4 -44.33 -14.80 -20.71
N LYS A 5 -44.00 -13.57 -21.14
CA LYS A 5 -42.63 -13.19 -21.52
C LYS A 5 -41.75 -12.95 -20.29
N LEU A 6 -42.29 -12.38 -19.20
CA LEU A 6 -41.56 -12.23 -17.94
C LEU A 6 -41.21 -13.58 -17.29
N LYS A 7 -42.14 -14.54 -17.24
CA LYS A 7 -41.86 -15.88 -16.68
C LYS A 7 -40.75 -16.62 -17.43
N LYS A 8 -40.66 -16.46 -18.76
CA LYS A 8 -39.66 -17.11 -19.62
C LYS A 8 -38.27 -16.46 -19.53
N PHE A 9 -38.20 -15.18 -19.16
CA PHE A 9 -36.94 -14.46 -18.93
C PHE A 9 -36.32 -14.83 -17.57
N PHE A 10 -37.15 -14.87 -16.51
CA PHE A 10 -36.69 -15.26 -15.17
C PHE A 10 -36.27 -16.73 -15.07
N THR A 11 -36.91 -17.64 -15.80
CA THR A 11 -36.50 -19.06 -15.82
C THR A 11 -35.20 -19.31 -16.60
N ARG A 12 -34.88 -18.50 -17.63
CA ARG A 12 -33.63 -18.63 -18.39
C ARG A 12 -32.43 -18.00 -17.66
N SER A 13 -32.63 -16.89 -16.94
CA SER A 13 -31.59 -16.27 -16.12
C SER A 13 -31.27 -17.06 -14.84
N LEU A 14 -32.25 -17.74 -14.24
CA LEU A 14 -32.02 -18.60 -13.08
C LEU A 14 -31.28 -19.90 -13.46
N LEU A 15 -31.58 -20.49 -14.63
CA LEU A 15 -30.86 -21.67 -15.12
C LEU A 15 -29.40 -21.37 -15.48
N ALA A 16 -29.11 -20.19 -16.05
CA ALA A 16 -27.75 -19.77 -16.37
C ALA A 16 -26.90 -19.51 -15.11
N LEU A 17 -27.50 -18.98 -14.04
CA LEU A 17 -26.83 -18.78 -12.75
C LEU A 17 -26.51 -20.11 -12.03
N ILE A 18 -27.40 -21.11 -12.16
CA ILE A 18 -27.19 -22.43 -11.56
C ILE A 18 -26.15 -23.24 -12.36
N ILE A 19 -26.12 -23.14 -13.69
CA ILE A 19 -25.09 -23.80 -14.52
C ILE A 19 -23.70 -23.17 -14.31
N PHE A 20 -23.61 -21.84 -14.11
CA PHE A 20 -22.35 -21.17 -13.78
C PHE A 20 -21.83 -21.53 -12.38
N ALA A 21 -22.72 -21.79 -11.41
CA ALA A 21 -22.36 -22.26 -10.08
C ALA A 21 -21.93 -23.73 -10.04
N ILE A 22 -22.46 -24.58 -10.95
CA ILE A 22 -22.10 -26.00 -11.04
C ILE A 22 -20.77 -26.21 -11.77
N ILE A 23 -20.45 -25.40 -12.79
CA ILE A 23 -19.16 -25.48 -13.50
C ILE A 23 -17.98 -25.02 -12.60
N LEU A 24 -18.24 -24.17 -11.60
CA LEU A 24 -17.24 -23.75 -10.61
C LEU A 24 -17.04 -24.78 -9.48
N SER A 25 -17.98 -25.72 -9.28
CA SER A 25 -17.88 -26.75 -8.23
C SER A 25 -17.31 -28.08 -8.73
N THR A 26 -17.28 -28.34 -10.05
CA THR A 26 -16.81 -29.61 -10.62
C THR A 26 -15.33 -29.64 -11.05
N PHE A 27 -14.56 -28.57 -10.85
CA PHE A 27 -13.09 -28.56 -11.05
C PHE A 27 -12.28 -28.74 -9.75
N PHE A 28 -12.93 -29.13 -8.66
CA PHE A 28 -12.29 -29.48 -7.40
C PHE A 28 -12.52 -30.97 -7.07
N THR A 29 -12.20 -31.86 -8.03
CA THR A 29 -11.88 -33.24 -7.63
C THR A 29 -10.59 -33.18 -6.83
N GLY A 30 -10.74 -33.33 -5.52
CA GLY A 30 -9.66 -33.32 -4.55
C GLY A 30 -8.61 -34.38 -4.88
N ALA A 31 -7.56 -33.97 -5.56
CA ALA A 31 -6.26 -34.51 -5.26
C ALA A 31 -5.93 -34.01 -3.84
N LEU A 32 -6.00 -34.94 -2.88
CA LEU A 32 -5.36 -34.78 -1.58
C LEU A 32 -3.86 -34.65 -1.84
N PHE A 33 -3.42 -33.44 -2.21
CA PHE A 33 -2.04 -33.05 -2.07
C PHE A 33 -1.81 -32.87 -0.57
N THR A 34 -1.50 -33.96 0.11
CA THR A 34 -0.76 -33.88 1.36
C THR A 34 0.65 -33.44 1.00
N SER A 35 0.81 -32.16 0.71
CA SER A 35 2.11 -31.52 0.83
C SER A 35 2.55 -31.78 2.27
N PRO A 36 3.75 -32.33 2.53
CA PRO A 36 4.25 -32.35 3.89
C PRO A 36 4.31 -30.89 4.32
N GLN A 37 3.43 -30.50 5.25
CA GLN A 37 3.65 -29.29 6.02
C GLN A 37 5.01 -29.49 6.66
N LYS A 38 6.04 -28.81 6.17
CA LYS A 38 7.17 -28.50 7.03
C LYS A 38 6.57 -27.64 8.14
N ALA A 39 6.30 -28.27 9.28
CA ALA A 39 6.03 -27.56 10.51
C ALA A 39 7.10 -26.48 10.65
N SER A 40 6.72 -25.28 11.08
CA SER A 40 7.67 -24.33 11.64
C SER A 40 8.50 -25.12 12.64
N ALA A 41 9.80 -25.29 12.37
CA ALA A 41 10.65 -26.10 13.22
C ALA A 41 10.69 -25.39 14.58
N GLY A 42 9.94 -25.90 15.56
CA GLY A 42 10.09 -25.50 16.94
C GLY A 42 11.55 -25.63 17.35
N TYR A 43 11.98 -24.86 18.36
CA TYR A 43 13.36 -24.90 18.85
C TYR A 43 13.84 -26.34 19.01
N SER A 44 14.96 -26.64 18.35
CA SER A 44 15.65 -27.91 18.43
C SER A 44 17.12 -27.62 18.74
N PRO A 45 17.67 -28.13 19.85
CA PRO A 45 19.10 -28.00 20.11
C PRO A 45 19.94 -28.68 19.02
N ASN A 46 19.40 -29.69 18.34
CA ASN A 46 20.11 -30.40 17.26
C ASN A 46 20.11 -29.64 15.92
N GLY A 47 19.31 -28.57 15.81
CA GLY A 47 19.11 -27.82 14.57
C GLY A 47 18.76 -26.38 14.85
N LEU A 48 19.76 -25.59 15.21
CA LEU A 48 19.58 -24.18 15.58
C LEU A 48 19.29 -23.29 14.37
N CYS A 49 19.71 -23.71 13.17
CA CYS A 49 19.57 -22.90 11.96
C CYS A 49 19.93 -23.68 10.70
N SER A 50 19.42 -23.23 9.56
CA SER A 50 19.84 -23.72 8.25
C SER A 50 21.12 -23.02 7.78
N ASP A 51 21.93 -23.76 7.02
CA ASP A 51 23.14 -23.21 6.40
C ASP A 51 22.80 -22.04 5.46
N ALA A 52 21.72 -22.19 4.67
CA ALA A 52 21.24 -21.14 3.77
C ALA A 52 20.78 -19.87 4.53
N GLY A 53 20.08 -20.02 5.66
CA GLY A 53 19.70 -18.91 6.52
C GLY A 53 20.93 -18.21 7.08
N PHE A 54 21.89 -18.98 7.62
CA PHE A 54 23.08 -18.44 8.27
C PHE A 54 24.03 -17.69 7.34
N THR A 55 24.12 -18.11 6.07
CA THR A 55 25.00 -17.48 5.07
C THR A 55 24.29 -16.48 4.16
N ASN A 56 23.02 -16.15 4.43
CA ASN A 56 22.28 -15.17 3.62
C ASN A 56 22.72 -13.73 3.91
N VAL A 57 23.82 -13.30 3.28
CA VAL A 57 24.35 -11.93 3.38
C VAL A 57 23.38 -10.84 2.91
N ASN A 58 22.37 -11.18 2.12
CA ASN A 58 21.41 -10.24 1.56
C ASN A 58 20.14 -10.09 2.42
N ALA A 59 20.10 -10.71 3.60
CA ALA A 59 18.93 -10.69 4.47
C ALA A 59 18.57 -9.26 4.95
N LEU A 60 19.55 -8.38 5.15
CA LEU A 60 19.33 -6.97 5.45
C LEU A 60 20.34 -6.07 4.72
N THR A 61 19.89 -4.89 4.31
CA THR A 61 20.77 -3.77 3.90
C THR A 61 21.23 -3.00 5.14
N ALA A 62 22.23 -2.13 5.00
CA ALA A 62 22.62 -1.20 6.08
C ALA A 62 21.42 -0.38 6.59
N GLN A 63 20.55 0.10 5.69
CA GLN A 63 19.30 0.77 6.07
C GLN A 63 18.33 -0.16 6.80
N GLY A 64 18.20 -1.42 6.37
CA GLY A 64 17.39 -2.43 7.06
C GLY A 64 17.85 -2.67 8.50
N ILE A 65 19.17 -2.76 8.72
CA ILE A 65 19.76 -2.88 10.07
C ILE A 65 19.45 -1.62 10.89
N GLN A 66 19.61 -0.44 10.31
CA GLN A 66 19.31 0.83 10.98
C GLN A 66 17.84 0.92 11.43
N ILE A 67 16.90 0.48 10.56
CA ILE A 67 15.47 0.42 10.88
C ILE A 67 15.21 -0.56 12.03
N LEU A 68 15.83 -1.75 11.99
CA LEU A 68 15.69 -2.75 13.03
C LEU A 68 16.18 -2.22 14.38
N LEU A 69 17.38 -1.62 14.43
CA LEU A 69 17.93 -1.05 15.66
C LEU A 69 17.02 0.05 16.25
N SER A 70 16.48 0.93 15.40
CA SER A 70 15.49 1.94 15.79
C SER A 70 14.21 1.31 16.35
N ALA A 71 13.66 0.31 15.65
CA ALA A 71 12.44 -0.39 16.05
C ALA A 71 12.59 -1.17 17.36
N LYS A 72 13.80 -1.63 17.69
CA LYS A 72 14.10 -2.31 18.95
C LYS A 72 14.47 -1.36 20.10
N GLY A 73 14.49 -0.05 19.84
CA GLY A 73 14.86 0.96 20.83
C GLY A 73 16.34 0.90 21.24
N SER A 74 17.19 0.26 20.43
CA SER A 74 18.62 0.14 20.72
C SER A 74 19.32 1.50 20.63
N PHE A 75 20.23 1.80 21.54
CA PHE A 75 21.10 2.97 21.48
C PHE A 75 22.06 2.90 20.29
N LEU A 76 22.29 1.69 19.74
CA LEU A 76 23.05 1.51 18.51
C LEU A 76 22.44 2.26 17.32
N ARG A 77 21.15 2.61 17.37
CA ARG A 77 20.49 3.42 16.33
C ARG A 77 21.16 4.78 16.12
N SER A 78 21.80 5.32 17.15
CA SER A 78 22.50 6.61 17.13
C SER A 78 24.00 6.46 17.39
N PHE A 79 24.50 5.24 17.49
CA PHE A 79 25.92 4.98 17.71
C PHE A 79 26.69 5.10 16.40
N SER A 80 27.88 5.70 16.50
CA SER A 80 28.86 5.74 15.43
C SER A 80 30.27 5.58 15.97
N GLU A 81 31.12 4.92 15.20
CA GLU A 81 32.53 4.72 15.53
C GLU A 81 33.35 4.87 14.24
N ASN A 82 34.41 5.69 14.29
CA ASN A 82 35.28 5.96 13.15
C ASN A 82 34.53 6.37 11.87
N GLY A 83 33.51 7.22 12.00
CA GLY A 83 32.72 7.74 10.90
C GLY A 83 31.68 6.78 10.31
N ARG A 84 31.50 5.59 10.89
CA ARG A 84 30.49 4.60 10.46
C ARG A 84 29.44 4.41 11.54
N SER A 85 28.17 4.27 11.14
CA SER A 85 27.09 3.89 12.07
C SER A 85 27.22 2.43 12.48
N ALA A 86 26.60 2.05 13.62
CA ALA A 86 26.51 0.64 14.01
C ALA A 86 25.93 -0.24 12.89
N ALA A 87 24.91 0.27 12.19
CA ALA A 87 24.27 -0.43 11.09
C ALA A 87 25.22 -0.69 9.91
N GLN A 88 26.07 0.29 9.57
CA GLN A 88 27.07 0.13 8.53
C GLN A 88 28.16 -0.86 8.95
N ILE A 89 28.61 -0.81 10.20
CA ILE A 89 29.62 -1.74 10.74
C ILE A 89 29.13 -3.20 10.66
N ILE A 90 27.89 -3.47 11.10
CA ILE A 90 27.27 -4.80 11.02
C ILE A 90 27.14 -5.25 9.56
N TYR A 91 26.70 -4.35 8.68
CA TYR A 91 26.54 -4.65 7.25
C TYR A 91 27.88 -5.00 6.58
N ASP A 92 28.93 -4.24 6.85
CA ASP A 92 30.27 -4.47 6.30
C ASP A 92 30.81 -5.83 6.77
N ALA A 93 30.71 -6.12 8.07
CA ALA A 93 31.18 -7.38 8.65
C ALA A 93 30.43 -8.60 8.08
N ALA A 94 29.11 -8.49 7.90
CA ALA A 94 28.28 -9.50 7.26
C ALA A 94 28.79 -9.86 5.85
N ARG A 95 29.03 -8.84 5.01
CA ARG A 95 29.50 -9.05 3.64
C ARG A 95 30.93 -9.57 3.58
N ALA A 96 31.82 -9.03 4.42
CA ALA A 96 33.23 -9.44 4.46
C ALA A 96 33.39 -10.93 4.82
N ASN A 97 32.50 -11.46 5.65
CA ASN A 97 32.58 -12.83 6.16
C ASN A 97 31.54 -13.78 5.55
N GLY A 98 30.63 -13.31 4.70
CA GLY A 98 29.59 -14.17 4.12
C GLY A 98 28.57 -14.67 5.15
N ILE A 99 28.29 -13.87 6.19
CA ILE A 99 27.35 -14.22 7.28
C ILE A 99 26.10 -13.34 7.18
N ASN A 100 24.95 -13.91 7.52
CA ASN A 100 23.68 -13.19 7.57
C ASN A 100 23.75 -12.05 8.62
N PRO A 101 23.44 -10.79 8.27
CA PRO A 101 23.45 -9.69 9.24
C PRO A 101 22.49 -9.90 10.43
N ILE A 102 21.42 -10.68 10.25
CA ILE A 102 20.50 -11.09 11.34
C ILE A 102 21.20 -12.07 12.29
N ALA A 103 22.09 -12.93 11.81
CA ALA A 103 22.89 -13.80 12.68
C ALA A 103 23.85 -12.98 13.56
N ILE A 104 24.44 -11.92 13.01
CA ILE A 104 25.27 -10.98 13.78
C ILE A 104 24.42 -10.28 14.84
N LEU A 105 23.26 -9.73 14.45
CA LEU A 105 22.32 -9.11 15.40
C LEU A 105 21.88 -10.07 16.51
N ALA A 106 21.51 -11.31 16.16
CA ALA A 106 21.10 -12.32 17.12
C ALA A 106 22.24 -12.69 18.08
N THR A 107 23.49 -12.68 17.60
CA THR A 107 24.69 -12.89 18.43
C THR A 107 24.95 -11.70 19.34
N LEU A 108 24.92 -10.46 18.84
CA LEU A 108 24.97 -9.24 19.67
C LEU A 108 23.93 -9.29 20.80
N GLN A 109 22.72 -9.75 20.48
CA GLN A 109 21.65 -9.89 21.45
C GLN A 109 21.90 -11.00 22.47
N LYS A 110 22.38 -12.18 22.05
CA LYS A 110 22.62 -13.29 22.99
C LYS A 110 23.79 -12.99 23.94
N GLU A 111 24.80 -12.26 23.48
CA GLU A 111 26.03 -11.98 24.24
C GLU A 111 25.87 -10.80 25.19
N THR A 112 25.24 -9.71 24.73
CA THR A 112 25.17 -8.47 25.52
C THR A 112 23.78 -7.85 25.57
N GLY A 113 22.74 -8.43 24.98
CA GLY A 113 21.39 -7.85 25.02
C GLY A 113 21.30 -6.42 24.46
N ILE A 114 22.28 -5.99 23.65
CA ILE A 114 22.47 -4.61 23.21
C ILE A 114 21.46 -4.20 22.11
N VAL A 115 20.80 -5.17 21.48
CA VAL A 115 19.86 -4.94 20.37
C VAL A 115 18.44 -4.67 20.88
N TYR A 116 17.96 -5.39 21.89
CA TYR A 116 16.58 -5.30 22.39
C TYR A 116 16.45 -5.59 23.89
N GLY A 117 15.49 -4.93 24.54
CA GLY A 117 15.11 -5.19 25.94
C GLY A 117 15.70 -4.20 26.93
N ALA A 118 15.77 -4.59 28.21
CA ALA A 118 16.11 -3.72 29.34
C ALA A 118 17.46 -3.01 29.22
N TYR A 119 18.38 -3.54 28.41
CA TYR A 119 19.74 -3.02 28.28
C TYR A 119 20.00 -2.30 26.95
N ALA A 120 19.01 -2.27 26.05
CA ALA A 120 19.19 -1.71 24.72
C ALA A 120 19.08 -0.18 24.69
N GLY A 121 18.35 0.44 25.62
CA GLY A 121 18.00 1.86 25.53
C GLY A 121 19.12 2.86 25.88
N SER A 122 20.11 2.44 26.66
CA SER A 122 21.12 3.34 27.24
C SER A 122 22.53 2.97 26.75
N PRO A 123 23.34 3.95 26.27
CA PRO A 123 24.73 3.72 25.93
C PRO A 123 25.49 3.05 27.06
N ASN A 124 26.25 2.01 26.74
CA ASN A 124 26.99 1.23 27.71
C ASN A 124 28.30 0.74 27.10
N GLN A 125 29.42 1.33 27.56
CA GLN A 125 30.75 1.04 27.02
C GLN A 125 31.15 -0.43 27.22
N TRP A 126 30.87 -0.99 28.39
CA TRP A 126 31.13 -2.40 28.68
C TRP A 126 30.45 -3.34 27.67
N ARG A 127 29.24 -3.00 27.20
CA ARG A 127 28.54 -3.80 26.16
C ARG A 127 29.12 -3.58 24.77
N LEU A 128 29.71 -2.42 24.47
CA LEU A 128 30.38 -2.15 23.20
C LEU A 128 31.70 -2.92 23.12
N ASP A 129 32.48 -2.93 24.20
CA ASP A 129 33.81 -3.56 24.25
C ASP A 129 33.77 -5.09 24.18
N ARG A 130 32.61 -5.69 24.47
CA ARG A 130 32.39 -7.14 24.37
C ARG A 130 31.16 -7.51 23.56
N ALA A 131 30.77 -6.67 22.60
CA ALA A 131 29.47 -6.75 21.93
C ALA A 131 29.09 -8.16 21.44
N MET A 132 30.07 -8.94 20.96
CA MET A 132 29.91 -10.34 20.58
C MET A 132 30.72 -11.32 21.45
N GLY A 133 31.40 -10.86 22.50
CA GLY A 133 32.18 -11.72 23.40
C GLY A 133 33.48 -12.28 22.80
N TYR A 134 33.93 -11.77 21.64
CA TYR A 134 35.17 -12.25 21.03
C TYR A 134 36.37 -11.87 21.91
N ALA A 135 37.17 -12.88 22.29
CA ALA A 135 38.31 -12.73 23.19
C ALA A 135 37.97 -12.04 24.53
N CYS A 136 36.75 -12.27 25.04
CA CYS A 136 36.29 -11.75 26.32
C CYS A 136 35.99 -12.88 27.30
N PHE A 137 37.00 -13.30 28.07
CA PHE A 137 36.88 -14.31 29.12
C PHE A 137 37.91 -14.06 30.22
N PRO A 138 37.68 -14.57 31.46
CA PRO A 138 38.61 -14.39 32.56
C PRO A 138 40.02 -14.91 32.22
N GLY A 139 41.04 -14.06 32.43
CA GLY A 139 42.44 -14.43 32.18
C GLY A 139 42.86 -14.42 30.72
N VAL A 140 42.10 -13.75 29.84
CA VAL A 140 42.50 -13.59 28.44
C VAL A 140 43.85 -12.84 28.34
N SER A 141 44.74 -13.33 27.48
CA SER A 141 46.04 -12.70 27.24
C SER A 141 45.86 -11.35 26.53
N GLY A 142 46.60 -10.33 26.97
CA GLY A 142 46.54 -8.98 26.38
C GLY A 142 45.42 -8.10 26.93
N ASP A 143 44.85 -8.46 28.07
CA ASP A 143 43.96 -7.62 28.89
C ASP A 143 44.81 -6.85 29.92
N ASN A 144 45.23 -5.62 29.60
CA ASN A 144 46.03 -4.82 30.52
C ASN A 144 45.17 -4.01 31.49
N ASN A 145 43.88 -3.84 31.19
CA ASN A 145 42.95 -3.05 31.99
C ASN A 145 42.14 -3.90 33.00
N GLY A 146 42.27 -5.23 32.93
CA GLY A 146 41.68 -6.20 33.84
C GLY A 146 40.17 -6.39 33.69
N ASN A 147 39.56 -5.98 32.56
CA ASN A 147 38.11 -6.02 32.39
C ASN A 147 37.59 -7.38 31.87
N GLY A 148 38.48 -8.33 31.62
CA GLY A 148 38.17 -9.65 31.09
C GLY A 148 37.97 -9.68 29.58
N CYS A 149 38.53 -8.72 28.83
CA CYS A 149 38.57 -8.66 27.38
C CYS A 149 39.98 -8.29 26.91
N ARG A 150 40.42 -8.87 25.78
CA ARG A 150 41.70 -8.50 25.19
C ARG A 150 41.62 -7.08 24.64
N ASP A 151 42.49 -6.18 25.12
CA ASP A 151 42.45 -4.73 24.81
C ASP A 151 42.36 -4.43 23.30
N SER A 152 43.04 -5.22 22.47
CA SER A 152 43.06 -5.02 21.00
C SER A 152 41.75 -5.39 20.30
N ASP A 153 40.85 -6.12 20.96
CA ASP A 153 39.55 -6.53 20.43
C ASP A 153 38.38 -5.73 21.02
N GLU A 154 38.65 -4.83 21.96
CA GLU A 154 37.63 -3.94 22.51
C GLU A 154 37.12 -2.95 21.46
N GLY A 155 35.97 -2.34 21.74
CA GLY A 155 35.21 -1.51 20.81
C GLY A 155 34.24 -2.29 19.91
N PHE A 156 33.16 -1.61 19.53
CA PHE A 156 32.05 -2.25 18.82
C PHE A 156 32.46 -2.77 17.44
N THR A 157 33.26 -2.01 16.68
CA THR A 157 33.77 -2.43 15.37
C THR A 157 34.60 -3.70 15.47
N ASN A 158 35.52 -3.77 16.43
CA ASN A 158 36.42 -4.92 16.56
C ASN A 158 35.64 -6.16 16.98
N GLN A 159 34.75 -6.03 17.97
CA GLN A 159 33.87 -7.10 18.40
C GLN A 159 32.98 -7.63 17.27
N VAL A 160 32.37 -6.73 16.48
CA VAL A 160 31.52 -7.13 15.35
C VAL A 160 32.34 -7.81 14.26
N ASN A 161 33.50 -7.26 13.87
CA ASN A 161 34.34 -7.83 12.83
C ASN A 161 34.90 -9.20 13.24
N ASN A 162 35.53 -9.29 14.41
CA ASN A 162 36.21 -10.50 14.86
C ASN A 162 35.23 -11.58 15.32
N GLY A 163 34.13 -11.20 15.97
CA GLY A 163 33.03 -12.10 16.29
C GLY A 163 32.38 -12.69 15.04
N THR A 164 32.12 -11.88 14.02
CA THR A 164 31.56 -12.36 12.75
C THR A 164 32.55 -13.24 11.99
N TRP A 165 33.84 -12.89 11.98
CA TRP A 165 34.89 -13.74 11.45
C TRP A 165 34.91 -15.11 12.15
N GLN A 166 34.81 -15.15 13.47
CA GLN A 166 34.81 -16.40 14.22
C GLN A 166 33.57 -17.25 13.91
N LEU A 167 32.38 -16.64 13.79
CA LEU A 167 31.17 -17.34 13.33
C LEU A 167 31.40 -17.98 11.96
N ARG A 168 32.03 -17.25 11.03
CA ARG A 168 32.35 -17.77 9.70
C ARG A 168 33.39 -18.87 9.72
N TYR A 169 34.49 -18.66 10.45
CA TYR A 169 35.54 -19.66 10.60
C TYR A 169 34.94 -20.97 11.14
N ASN A 170 34.17 -20.90 12.23
CA ASN A 170 33.51 -22.05 12.84
C ASN A 170 32.56 -22.78 11.87
N TYR A 171 31.89 -22.03 10.99
CA TYR A 171 31.02 -22.58 9.94
C TYR A 171 31.81 -23.29 8.84
N ASP A 172 32.94 -22.73 8.39
CA ASP A 172 33.77 -23.33 7.35
C ASP A 172 34.52 -24.58 7.87
N VAL A 173 34.86 -24.62 9.16
CA VAL A 173 35.54 -25.75 9.80
C VAL A 173 34.61 -26.85 10.34
N TRP A 174 33.51 -27.11 9.61
CA TRP A 174 32.45 -28.06 9.98
C TRP A 174 32.85 -29.55 9.98
N ALA A 175 34.03 -29.88 9.46
CA ALA A 175 34.55 -31.25 9.33
C ALA A 175 36.08 -31.34 9.54
N ILE A 176 36.61 -30.86 10.67
CA ILE A 176 38.02 -31.04 11.01
C ILE A 176 38.26 -32.47 11.52
N ASN A 177 39.28 -33.16 11.02
CA ASN A 177 39.61 -34.51 11.48
C ASN A 177 39.80 -34.55 13.01
N GLY A 178 39.06 -35.44 13.68
CA GLY A 178 39.12 -35.61 15.14
C GLY A 178 38.41 -34.54 15.98
N SER A 179 37.73 -33.56 15.39
CA SER A 179 37.02 -32.52 16.17
C SER A 179 35.63 -32.98 16.61
N ASP A 180 35.32 -32.80 17.90
CA ASP A 180 34.01 -33.11 18.48
C ASP A 180 32.88 -32.23 17.95
N TRP A 181 33.21 -31.04 17.44
CA TRP A 181 32.24 -30.05 16.94
C TRP A 181 31.78 -30.29 15.50
N ASN A 182 32.18 -31.39 14.86
CA ASN A 182 31.81 -31.64 13.46
C ASN A 182 30.31 -31.91 13.30
N VAL A 183 29.77 -31.56 12.13
CA VAL A 183 28.39 -31.90 11.76
C VAL A 183 28.18 -33.42 11.86
N GLY A 184 27.06 -33.82 12.47
CA GLY A 184 26.70 -35.21 12.75
C GLY A 184 27.30 -35.79 14.04
N ARG A 185 28.26 -35.12 14.69
CA ARG A 185 28.75 -35.53 16.02
C ARG A 185 27.73 -35.19 17.10
N THR A 186 27.77 -35.96 18.18
CA THR A 186 26.95 -35.76 19.38
C THR A 186 27.84 -35.42 20.56
N MET A 187 27.50 -34.35 21.28
CA MET A 187 28.18 -33.92 22.50
C MET A 187 27.17 -33.75 23.64
N VAL A 188 27.64 -33.90 24.89
CA VAL A 188 26.84 -33.56 26.07
C VAL A 188 27.01 -32.07 26.35
N ILE A 189 25.94 -31.29 26.16
CA ILE A 189 25.91 -29.84 26.37
C ILE A 189 24.83 -29.53 27.40
N ASP A 190 25.21 -28.90 28.52
CA ASP A 190 24.35 -28.64 29.68
C ASP A 190 23.51 -29.89 30.08
N GLY A 191 24.15 -31.07 30.09
CA GLY A 191 23.52 -32.35 30.43
C GLY A 191 22.64 -32.97 29.35
N THR A 192 22.53 -32.37 28.16
CA THR A 192 21.72 -32.87 27.04
C THR A 192 22.60 -33.38 25.91
N ASN A 193 22.26 -34.54 25.34
CA ASN A 193 22.90 -35.03 24.11
C ASN A 193 22.44 -34.18 22.92
N VAL A 194 23.37 -33.44 22.33
CA VAL A 194 23.12 -32.57 21.18
C VAL A 194 23.86 -33.11 19.98
N THR A 195 23.14 -33.43 18.90
CA THR A 195 23.70 -33.82 17.61
C THR A 195 23.69 -32.62 16.67
N PHE A 196 24.85 -32.23 16.12
CA PHE A 196 24.93 -31.04 15.26
C PHE A 196 24.38 -31.32 13.85
N GLY A 197 23.13 -30.94 13.57
CA GLY A 197 22.41 -31.26 12.34
C GLY A 197 22.73 -30.38 11.12
N SER A 198 23.45 -29.27 11.30
CA SER A 198 23.85 -28.34 10.23
C SER A 198 25.20 -27.70 10.55
N ARG A 199 25.87 -27.12 9.54
CA ARG A 199 27.13 -26.38 9.76
C ARG A 199 26.88 -25.16 10.64
N CYS A 200 25.74 -24.48 10.45
CA CYS A 200 25.31 -23.41 11.33
C CYS A 200 25.20 -23.85 12.78
N THR A 201 24.53 -24.98 13.04
CA THR A 201 24.38 -25.54 14.39
C THR A 201 25.74 -25.86 15.01
N SER A 202 26.61 -26.55 14.26
CA SER A 202 27.99 -26.84 14.65
C SER A 202 28.77 -25.54 14.99
N ALA A 203 28.65 -24.52 14.14
CA ALA A 203 29.39 -23.27 14.29
C ALA A 203 29.00 -22.52 15.57
N LEU A 204 27.71 -22.49 15.88
CA LEU A 204 27.16 -21.81 17.05
C LEU A 204 27.52 -22.52 18.35
N TYR A 205 27.51 -23.85 18.38
CA TYR A 205 27.99 -24.59 19.55
C TYR A 205 29.51 -24.50 19.74
N ARG A 206 30.28 -24.47 18.65
CA ARG A 206 31.72 -24.17 18.70
C ARG A 206 31.99 -22.74 19.20
N TYR A 207 31.06 -21.81 18.95
CA TYR A 207 31.15 -20.43 19.42
C TYR A 207 30.79 -20.30 20.92
N THR A 208 29.66 -20.88 21.33
CA THR A 208 29.19 -20.91 22.72
C THR A 208 28.58 -22.28 23.01
N PRO A 209 29.24 -23.16 23.77
CA PRO A 209 28.74 -24.51 24.02
C PRO A 209 27.72 -24.56 25.18
N HIS A 210 26.64 -23.77 25.07
CA HIS A 210 25.56 -23.71 26.05
C HIS A 210 24.19 -23.69 25.38
N LEU A 211 23.22 -24.43 25.92
CA LEU A 211 21.85 -24.48 25.42
C LEU A 211 21.14 -23.13 25.55
N GLY A 212 21.29 -22.44 26.69
CA GLY A 212 20.60 -21.16 26.94
C GLY A 212 21.00 -20.07 25.95
N GLY A 213 22.30 -19.90 25.69
CA GLY A 213 22.80 -18.94 24.71
C GLY A 213 22.34 -19.27 23.28
N ASN A 214 22.38 -20.56 22.92
CA ASN A 214 21.95 -21.01 21.58
C ASN A 214 20.44 -20.98 21.39
N TYR A 215 19.65 -21.18 22.45
CA TYR A 215 18.22 -20.92 22.45
C TYR A 215 17.94 -19.44 22.15
N ASN A 216 18.62 -18.52 22.84
CA ASN A 216 18.47 -17.08 22.59
C ASN A 216 18.86 -16.72 21.15
N PHE A 217 19.97 -17.26 20.65
CA PHE A 217 20.34 -17.09 19.23
C PHE A 217 19.22 -17.55 18.30
N ASN A 218 18.78 -18.81 18.41
CA ASN A 218 17.76 -19.38 17.52
C ASN A 218 16.47 -18.58 17.60
N TYR A 219 16.04 -18.19 18.80
CA TYR A 219 14.86 -17.37 19.00
C TYR A 219 14.97 -16.04 18.23
N TYR A 220 15.99 -15.22 18.53
CA TYR A 220 16.15 -13.90 17.90
C TYR A 220 16.44 -13.99 16.41
N PHE A 221 17.24 -14.95 15.98
CA PHE A 221 17.51 -15.20 14.57
C PHE A 221 16.21 -15.48 13.81
N ASN A 222 15.32 -16.31 14.35
CA ASN A 222 14.03 -16.60 13.73
C ASN A 222 13.08 -15.41 13.73
N ILE A 223 12.84 -14.77 14.89
CA ILE A 223 11.87 -13.67 14.98
C ILE A 223 12.31 -12.41 14.24
N TRP A 224 13.58 -12.31 13.85
CA TRP A 224 14.09 -11.22 13.01
C TRP A 224 14.22 -11.60 11.54
N GLY A 225 13.83 -12.82 11.14
CA GLY A 225 13.76 -13.26 9.74
C GLY A 225 14.99 -13.99 9.20
N GLY A 226 15.85 -14.52 10.08
CA GLY A 226 17.11 -15.18 9.74
C GLY A 226 16.97 -16.47 8.92
N GLU A 227 15.94 -17.27 9.19
CA GLU A 227 15.63 -18.52 8.47
C GLU A 227 14.76 -18.35 7.22
N GLY A 228 14.12 -17.19 7.06
CA GLY A 228 12.81 -17.12 6.42
C GLY A 228 12.68 -16.10 5.30
N LEU A 229 12.73 -16.57 4.06
CA LEU A 229 12.53 -15.80 2.83
C LEU A 229 11.04 -15.41 2.71
N PHE A 230 10.69 -14.16 3.06
CA PHE A 230 9.43 -13.58 2.60
C PHE A 230 9.53 -13.34 1.10
N GLU A 231 8.90 -14.19 0.30
CA GLU A 231 8.86 -14.10 -1.15
C GLU A 231 7.45 -14.42 -1.63
N GLY A 232 6.94 -13.60 -2.55
CA GLY A 232 5.59 -13.75 -3.07
C GLY A 232 5.54 -13.42 -4.55
N ARG A 233 4.81 -14.22 -5.33
CA ARG A 233 4.56 -13.96 -6.75
C ARG A 233 3.11 -13.59 -6.96
N ILE A 234 2.81 -12.54 -7.73
CA ILE A 234 1.42 -12.22 -8.08
C ILE A 234 0.81 -13.41 -8.83
N VAL A 235 -0.38 -13.82 -8.39
CA VAL A 235 -1.20 -14.81 -9.08
C VAL A 235 -2.29 -14.12 -9.89
N ALA A 236 -2.97 -13.16 -9.26
CA ALA A 236 -4.05 -12.41 -9.89
C ALA A 236 -4.30 -11.10 -9.12
N GLN A 237 -4.86 -10.12 -9.81
CA GLN A 237 -5.34 -8.88 -9.22
C GLN A 237 -6.65 -8.46 -9.89
N GLY A 238 -7.43 -7.62 -9.22
CA GLY A 238 -8.67 -7.10 -9.76
C GLY A 238 -9.45 -6.24 -8.76
N PRO A 239 -10.63 -5.74 -9.17
CA PRO A 239 -10.92 -5.44 -10.55
C PRO A 239 -9.89 -4.43 -11.11
N ARG A 240 -9.90 -4.23 -12.44
CA ARG A 240 -9.20 -3.12 -13.12
C ARG A 240 -7.66 -3.20 -13.15
N SER A 241 -7.11 -4.39 -13.34
CA SER A 241 -5.67 -4.62 -13.49
C SER A 241 -5.27 -4.94 -14.94
N GLY A 242 -4.16 -4.36 -15.40
CA GLY A 242 -3.52 -4.68 -16.69
C GLY A 242 -3.85 -3.73 -17.86
N PRO A 243 -3.19 -3.89 -19.02
CA PRO A 243 -3.50 -3.10 -20.22
C PRO A 243 -4.92 -3.41 -20.70
N GLY A 244 -5.76 -2.38 -20.84
CA GLY A 244 -7.16 -2.54 -21.29
C GLY A 244 -8.21 -2.50 -20.18
N SER A 245 -7.81 -2.46 -18.91
CA SER A 245 -8.74 -2.33 -17.78
C SER A 245 -9.39 -0.94 -17.62
N TYR A 246 -9.20 -0.06 -18.60
CA TYR A 246 -9.82 1.27 -18.71
C TYR A 246 -11.35 1.24 -18.75
N GLY A 247 -11.96 0.06 -19.01
CA GLY A 247 -13.34 -0.06 -19.44
C GLY A 247 -14.42 0.15 -18.38
N SER A 248 -14.11 0.11 -17.08
CA SER A 248 -15.11 0.44 -16.04
C SER A 248 -14.84 1.83 -15.50
N GLU A 249 -15.70 2.78 -15.83
CA GLU A 249 -15.68 4.13 -15.27
C GLU A 249 -15.64 4.09 -13.73
N ILE A 250 -14.82 4.95 -13.13
CA ILE A 250 -14.88 5.30 -11.72
C ILE A 250 -15.46 6.69 -11.64
N LEU A 251 -16.59 6.85 -10.94
CA LEU A 251 -17.14 8.19 -10.71
C LEU A 251 -16.32 8.91 -9.64
N PRO A 252 -16.19 10.24 -9.73
CA PRO A 252 -15.60 11.04 -8.66
C PRO A 252 -16.23 10.72 -7.29
N ASN A 253 -15.41 10.64 -6.24
CA ASN A 253 -15.81 10.29 -4.88
C ASN A 253 -16.39 8.87 -4.70
N GLN A 254 -16.38 8.02 -5.73
CA GLN A 254 -16.85 6.64 -5.62
C GLN A 254 -15.92 5.80 -4.74
N THR A 255 -16.49 5.08 -3.76
CA THR A 255 -15.76 4.06 -3.01
C THR A 255 -15.83 2.70 -3.71
N PHE A 256 -14.70 2.00 -3.79
CA PHE A 256 -14.60 0.66 -4.35
C PHE A 256 -13.53 -0.17 -3.63
N THR A 257 -13.46 -1.46 -3.93
CA THR A 257 -12.46 -2.37 -3.37
C THR A 257 -11.65 -3.02 -4.48
N LEU A 258 -10.33 -2.89 -4.39
CA LEU A 258 -9.35 -3.66 -5.15
C LEU A 258 -8.91 -4.87 -4.35
N TRP A 259 -8.40 -5.89 -5.02
CA TRP A 259 -7.83 -7.09 -4.44
C TRP A 259 -6.63 -7.56 -5.25
N VAL A 260 -5.68 -8.17 -4.56
CA VAL A 260 -4.55 -8.85 -5.19
C VAL A 260 -4.22 -10.10 -4.42
N SER A 261 -3.91 -11.16 -5.15
CA SER A 261 -3.53 -12.45 -4.62
C SER A 261 -2.10 -12.78 -4.99
N TYR A 262 -1.33 -13.21 -3.98
CA TYR A 262 0.05 -13.65 -4.13
C TYR A 262 0.18 -15.11 -3.71
N LEU A 263 0.97 -15.87 -4.46
CA LEU A 263 1.46 -17.18 -4.04
C LEU A 263 2.64 -16.96 -3.09
N ASN A 264 2.58 -17.53 -1.89
CA ASN A 264 3.73 -17.57 -0.99
C ASN A 264 4.76 -18.56 -1.54
N THR A 265 5.79 -18.04 -2.19
CA THR A 265 6.90 -18.84 -2.74
C THR A 265 8.07 -18.95 -1.77
N GLY A 266 7.96 -18.29 -0.61
CA GLY A 266 8.90 -18.37 0.48
C GLY A 266 8.76 -19.63 1.32
N ASN A 267 9.53 -19.68 2.40
CA ASN A 267 9.47 -20.76 3.41
C ASN A 267 8.89 -20.27 4.76
N THR A 268 8.44 -19.01 4.84
CA THR A 268 7.83 -18.41 6.03
C THR A 268 6.32 -18.27 5.87
N THR A 269 5.55 -18.62 6.90
CA THR A 269 4.12 -18.31 6.97
C THR A 269 3.89 -16.80 7.03
N TRP A 270 3.07 -16.25 6.13
CA TRP A 270 2.64 -14.87 6.22
C TRP A 270 1.54 -14.78 7.27
N SER A 271 1.81 -14.08 8.36
CA SER A 271 0.83 -13.89 9.43
C SER A 271 -0.06 -12.69 9.11
N ARG A 272 -1.37 -12.82 9.30
CA ARG A 272 -2.33 -11.73 9.12
C ARG A 272 -2.25 -10.71 10.25
N ASN A 273 -2.14 -11.20 11.49
CA ASN A 273 -2.24 -10.38 12.68
C ASN A 273 -0.90 -10.27 13.39
N TRP A 274 -0.72 -9.14 14.08
CA TRP A 274 0.28 -9.05 15.12
C TRP A 274 -0.12 -9.99 16.26
N THR A 275 0.78 -10.90 16.62
CA THR A 275 0.67 -11.65 17.88
C THR A 275 2.02 -11.64 18.59
N ASN A 276 2.04 -11.95 19.88
CA ASN A 276 3.32 -12.10 20.60
C ASN A 276 4.21 -13.21 19.97
N ALA A 277 3.61 -14.19 19.29
CA ALA A 277 4.32 -15.25 18.57
C ALA A 277 4.72 -14.85 17.13
N THR A 278 4.06 -13.85 16.56
CA THR A 278 4.27 -13.37 15.17
C THR A 278 4.29 -11.83 15.16
N PRO A 279 5.38 -11.20 15.62
CA PRO A 279 5.47 -9.74 15.75
C PRO A 279 5.72 -9.04 14.40
N ASN A 280 5.38 -9.67 13.27
CA ASN A 280 5.66 -9.18 11.93
C ASN A 280 4.57 -9.65 10.97
N PRO A 281 3.34 -9.11 11.05
CA PRO A 281 2.31 -9.43 10.07
C PRO A 281 2.74 -9.02 8.67
N VAL A 282 2.17 -9.67 7.66
CA VAL A 282 2.33 -9.29 6.27
C VAL A 282 1.14 -8.42 5.87
N HIS A 283 1.45 -7.22 5.37
CA HIS A 283 0.49 -6.31 4.77
C HIS A 283 0.82 -6.08 3.30
N LEU A 284 -0.08 -5.38 2.62
CA LEU A 284 0.21 -4.76 1.33
C LEU A 284 0.35 -3.25 1.52
N GLY A 285 1.49 -2.68 1.14
CA GLY A 285 1.75 -1.25 1.28
C GLY A 285 1.83 -0.53 -0.07
N MET A 286 1.63 0.79 -0.04
CA MET A 286 1.83 1.68 -1.18
C MET A 286 3.31 1.68 -1.60
N SER A 287 3.60 1.49 -2.89
CA SER A 287 4.96 1.36 -3.42
C SER A 287 5.28 2.38 -4.52
N SER A 288 6.58 2.47 -4.86
CA SER A 288 7.14 3.34 -5.89
C SER A 288 6.77 4.83 -5.75
N PRO A 289 7.23 5.53 -4.68
CA PRO A 289 8.10 5.03 -3.61
C PRO A 289 7.32 4.30 -2.50
N ASN A 290 8.02 3.45 -1.76
CA ASN A 290 7.46 2.81 -0.57
C ASN A 290 6.91 3.87 0.37
N ASP A 291 5.77 3.56 0.97
CA ASP A 291 5.11 4.40 1.95
C ASP A 291 4.55 5.73 1.44
N ARG A 292 4.36 5.87 0.12
CA ARG A 292 3.71 7.05 -0.45
C ARG A 292 2.23 7.17 -0.08
N GLY A 293 1.71 8.39 -0.14
CA GLY A 293 0.28 8.68 -0.15
C GLY A 293 -0.37 8.40 -1.51
N SER A 294 -1.71 8.39 -1.54
CA SER A 294 -2.52 8.27 -2.74
C SER A 294 -3.67 9.29 -2.74
N ALA A 295 -4.03 9.80 -3.92
CA ALA A 295 -5.24 10.61 -4.09
C ALA A 295 -6.51 9.84 -3.66
N PHE A 296 -6.48 8.51 -3.74
CA PHE A 296 -7.60 7.66 -3.38
C PHE A 296 -7.75 7.39 -1.87
N THR A 297 -6.80 7.88 -1.09
CA THR A 297 -6.74 7.74 0.38
C THR A 297 -6.64 9.10 1.06
N GLY A 298 -7.01 10.17 0.36
CA GLY A 298 -6.90 11.54 0.88
C GLY A 298 -5.45 11.99 1.13
N GLY A 299 -4.49 11.42 0.41
CA GLY A 299 -3.06 11.69 0.59
C GLY A 299 -2.37 10.84 1.67
N ALA A 300 -3.10 10.00 2.40
CA ALA A 300 -2.53 9.17 3.46
C ALA A 300 -1.85 7.90 2.91
N ASN A 301 -0.79 7.45 3.59
CA ASN A 301 -0.27 6.10 3.44
C ASN A 301 -1.20 5.12 4.19
N VAL A 302 -1.63 4.06 3.52
CA VAL A 302 -2.48 3.03 4.11
C VAL A 302 -1.92 1.64 3.84
N ARG A 303 -2.18 0.72 4.77
CA ARG A 303 -1.89 -0.72 4.64
C ARG A 303 -3.17 -1.49 4.31
N ALA A 304 -3.06 -2.45 3.41
CA ALA A 304 -4.09 -3.45 3.18
C ALA A 304 -3.81 -4.70 4.02
N TYR A 305 -4.86 -5.21 4.65
CA TYR A 305 -4.76 -6.40 5.48
C TYR A 305 -4.85 -7.67 4.66
N LEU A 306 -4.02 -8.64 5.03
CA LEU A 306 -4.09 -9.99 4.53
C LEU A 306 -5.36 -10.67 5.05
N ALA A 307 -6.06 -11.44 4.22
CA ALA A 307 -7.34 -12.05 4.61
C ALA A 307 -7.21 -13.12 5.70
N ARG A 308 -6.10 -13.86 5.71
CA ARG A 308 -5.80 -14.98 6.63
C ARG A 308 -4.30 -15.26 6.64
N ASP A 309 -3.83 -16.07 7.58
CA ASP A 309 -2.45 -16.57 7.53
C ASP A 309 -2.24 -17.43 6.26
N VAL A 310 -1.03 -17.34 5.68
CA VAL A 310 -0.70 -17.99 4.40
C VAL A 310 0.56 -18.80 4.57
N LEU A 311 0.42 -20.12 4.60
CA LEU A 311 1.55 -21.04 4.65
C LEU A 311 2.36 -20.99 3.35
N PRO A 312 3.64 -21.41 3.36
CA PRO A 312 4.40 -21.67 2.15
C PRO A 312 3.62 -22.50 1.11
N GLY A 313 3.65 -22.08 -0.15
CA GLY A 313 2.91 -22.69 -1.25
C GLY A 313 1.42 -22.34 -1.32
N GLN A 314 0.86 -21.60 -0.35
CA GLN A 314 -0.54 -21.15 -0.39
C GLN A 314 -0.69 -19.76 -1.02
N ILE A 315 -1.92 -19.46 -1.46
CA ILE A 315 -2.30 -18.16 -1.99
C ILE A 315 -2.91 -17.30 -0.89
N GLY A 316 -2.35 -16.12 -0.71
CA GLY A 316 -2.85 -15.05 0.14
C GLY A 316 -3.51 -13.95 -0.66
N THR A 317 -4.63 -13.40 -0.18
CA THR A 317 -5.33 -12.28 -0.82
C THR A 317 -5.38 -11.09 0.12
N PHE A 318 -5.12 -9.91 -0.45
CA PHE A 318 -5.26 -8.62 0.20
C PHE A 318 -6.44 -7.86 -0.41
N TYR A 319 -7.15 -7.09 0.41
CA TYR A 319 -8.26 -6.24 -0.02
C TYR A 319 -7.98 -4.78 0.31
N LEU A 320 -8.14 -3.89 -0.66
CA LEU A 320 -7.86 -2.46 -0.57
C LEU A 320 -9.15 -1.69 -0.82
N ARG A 321 -9.69 -1.08 0.23
CA ARG A 321 -10.82 -0.15 0.10
C ARG A 321 -10.27 1.25 -0.21
N MET A 322 -10.77 1.85 -1.29
CA MET A 322 -10.29 3.12 -1.83
C MET A 322 -11.46 4.03 -2.22
N THR A 323 -11.26 5.34 -2.21
CA THR A 323 -12.26 6.34 -2.61
C THR A 323 -11.68 7.20 -3.72
N ALA A 324 -12.34 7.25 -4.88
CA ALA A 324 -11.87 8.05 -6.01
C ALA A 324 -11.77 9.53 -5.66
N PRO A 325 -10.73 10.25 -6.13
CA PRO A 325 -10.66 11.71 -5.97
C PRO A 325 -11.85 12.40 -6.65
N SER A 326 -12.13 13.65 -6.23
CA SER A 326 -13.16 14.49 -6.85
C SER A 326 -12.77 14.96 -8.25
N GLN A 327 -11.47 15.04 -8.54
CA GLN A 327 -10.94 15.45 -9.83
C GLN A 327 -10.94 14.27 -10.82
N PRO A 328 -11.59 14.39 -11.99
CA PRO A 328 -11.45 13.42 -13.07
C PRO A 328 -10.02 13.34 -13.57
N GLY A 329 -9.59 12.15 -14.01
CA GLY A 329 -8.24 11.93 -14.51
C GLY A 329 -7.84 10.47 -14.57
N PHE A 330 -6.66 10.24 -15.11
CA PHE A 330 -6.02 8.93 -15.14
C PHE A 330 -5.01 8.80 -14.02
N TYR A 331 -5.14 7.74 -13.23
CA TYR A 331 -4.33 7.49 -12.05
C TYR A 331 -3.67 6.11 -12.12
N VAL A 332 -2.44 6.02 -11.58
CA VAL A 332 -1.72 4.76 -11.45
C VAL A 332 -1.49 4.48 -9.99
N GLU A 333 -1.95 3.31 -9.53
CA GLU A 333 -1.71 2.85 -8.18
C GLU A 333 -0.81 1.63 -8.17
N LYS A 334 0.10 1.60 -7.20
CA LYS A 334 1.19 0.63 -7.10
C LYS A 334 1.33 0.18 -5.66
N PHE A 335 1.39 -1.13 -5.49
CA PHE A 335 1.43 -1.76 -4.18
C PHE A 335 2.37 -2.96 -4.15
N ARG A 336 2.98 -3.23 -3.00
CA ARG A 336 3.84 -4.39 -2.81
C ARG A 336 3.67 -4.98 -1.40
N PRO A 337 3.78 -6.32 -1.22
CA PRO A 337 3.79 -6.94 0.09
C PRO A 337 4.93 -6.41 0.97
N VAL A 338 4.65 -6.25 2.25
CA VAL A 338 5.62 -5.88 3.27
C VAL A 338 5.46 -6.80 4.46
N ALA A 339 6.55 -7.47 4.83
CA ALA A 339 6.66 -8.13 6.11
C ALA A 339 7.05 -7.03 7.09
N GLU A 340 6.10 -6.62 7.93
CA GLU A 340 6.24 -5.42 8.75
C GLU A 340 7.52 -5.49 9.59
N TYR A 341 8.29 -4.39 9.56
CA TYR A 341 9.59 -4.26 10.23
C TYR A 341 10.71 -5.20 9.73
N ILE A 342 10.50 -5.92 8.64
CA ILE A 342 11.50 -6.82 8.03
C ILE A 342 11.90 -6.29 6.65
N LYS A 343 11.03 -6.44 5.65
CA LYS A 343 11.29 -6.01 4.26
C LYS A 343 10.04 -5.89 3.42
N TRP A 344 10.15 -5.12 2.35
CA TRP A 344 9.25 -5.21 1.19
C TRP A 344 9.66 -6.39 0.32
N PHE A 345 8.70 -7.12 -0.24
CA PHE A 345 8.99 -8.34 -1.00
C PHE A 345 7.95 -8.63 -2.07
N GLY A 346 8.30 -9.54 -2.98
CA GLY A 346 7.42 -9.99 -4.06
C GLY A 346 7.20 -8.96 -5.17
N ASP A 347 6.40 -9.38 -6.16
CA ASP A 347 6.10 -8.56 -7.33
C ASP A 347 5.34 -7.27 -6.95
N GLU A 348 5.44 -6.23 -7.79
CA GLU A 348 4.65 -5.00 -7.63
C GLU A 348 3.30 -5.14 -8.35
N GLY A 349 2.21 -4.97 -7.62
CA GLY A 349 0.86 -4.90 -8.19
C GLY A 349 0.58 -3.50 -8.72
N ILE A 350 0.08 -3.41 -9.96
CA ILE A 350 -0.15 -2.12 -10.66
C ILE A 350 -1.61 -2.03 -11.14
N TRP A 351 -2.28 -0.92 -10.82
CA TRP A 351 -3.62 -0.58 -11.31
C TRP A 351 -3.61 0.71 -12.11
N TYR A 352 -4.37 0.69 -13.20
CA TYR A 352 -4.62 1.84 -14.07
C TYR A 352 -6.08 2.24 -13.91
N LEU A 353 -6.34 3.38 -13.27
CA LEU A 353 -7.64 3.80 -12.80
C LEU A 353 -8.07 5.06 -13.55
N ASN A 354 -9.17 4.96 -14.32
CA ASN A 354 -9.77 6.11 -15.00
C ASN A 354 -10.96 6.64 -14.18
N VAL A 355 -10.82 7.87 -13.66
CA VAL A 355 -11.89 8.59 -12.99
C VAL A 355 -12.53 9.53 -13.99
N SER A 356 -13.79 9.27 -14.35
CA SER A 356 -14.50 10.05 -15.36
C SER A 356 -15.99 10.20 -15.03
N THR A 357 -16.63 11.15 -15.71
CA THR A 357 -18.09 11.36 -15.68
C THR A 357 -18.72 11.17 -17.06
N GLU A 358 -17.98 10.66 -18.04
CA GLU A 358 -18.40 10.56 -19.44
C GLU A 358 -19.67 9.71 -19.63
N SER A 359 -19.79 8.56 -18.96
CA SER A 359 -20.98 7.73 -19.15
C SER A 359 -22.22 8.37 -18.54
N VAL A 360 -22.04 9.07 -17.42
CA VAL A 360 -23.09 9.85 -16.75
C VAL A 360 -23.46 11.07 -17.58
N ALA A 361 -22.47 11.78 -18.14
CA ALA A 361 -22.65 12.99 -18.94
C ALA A 361 -23.54 12.74 -20.16
N ARG A 362 -23.44 11.58 -20.82
CA ARG A 362 -24.29 11.22 -21.97
C ARG A 362 -25.79 11.17 -21.64
N GLY A 363 -26.14 10.98 -20.37
CA GLY A 363 -27.52 10.95 -19.90
C GLY A 363 -28.13 12.34 -19.59
N TYR A 364 -27.33 13.41 -19.60
CA TYR A 364 -27.80 14.78 -19.43
C TYR A 364 -27.94 15.46 -20.80
N LYS A 365 -29.19 15.74 -21.20
CA LYS A 365 -29.52 16.43 -22.45
C LYS A 365 -30.72 17.32 -22.27
N ALA A 366 -30.71 18.48 -22.90
CA ALA A 366 -31.80 19.44 -22.88
C ALA A 366 -32.30 19.72 -24.30
N ASP A 367 -33.62 19.82 -24.45
CA ASP A 367 -34.23 20.37 -25.66
C ASP A 367 -34.82 21.74 -25.34
N TYR A 368 -34.60 22.71 -26.22
CA TYR A 368 -35.16 24.04 -26.07
C TYR A 368 -36.69 24.02 -26.23
N ILE A 369 -37.42 24.62 -25.28
CA ILE A 369 -38.88 24.76 -25.35
C ILE A 369 -39.29 26.22 -25.58
N GLY A 370 -38.73 27.16 -24.82
CA GLY A 370 -39.09 28.58 -24.95
C GLY A 370 -38.42 29.46 -23.92
N ILE A 371 -38.47 30.78 -24.11
CA ILE A 371 -37.75 31.78 -23.30
C ILE A 371 -38.62 33.02 -23.06
N GLN A 372 -38.29 33.82 -22.04
CA GLN A 372 -38.94 35.11 -21.77
C GLN A 372 -38.50 36.22 -22.75
N GLY A 373 -39.47 36.97 -23.31
CA GLY A 373 -39.25 38.26 -24.00
C GLY A 373 -39.22 38.20 -25.54
N PRO A 374 -39.46 39.33 -26.27
CA PRO A 374 -40.01 39.29 -27.62
C PRO A 374 -39.00 38.94 -28.72
N ARG A 375 -39.18 37.75 -29.28
CA ARG A 375 -38.45 37.12 -30.40
C ARG A 375 -36.96 36.90 -30.11
N THR A 376 -36.47 35.72 -30.45
CA THR A 376 -35.05 35.41 -30.60
C THR A 376 -34.85 35.07 -32.08
N GLY A 377 -33.98 35.80 -32.78
CA GLY A 377 -33.72 35.65 -34.22
C GLY A 377 -33.46 36.98 -34.95
N PRO A 378 -33.04 36.95 -36.23
CA PRO A 378 -32.89 38.16 -37.04
C PRO A 378 -34.25 38.88 -37.14
N GLY A 379 -34.37 40.07 -36.54
CA GLY A 379 -35.64 40.82 -36.44
C GLY A 379 -36.33 40.79 -35.07
N ALA A 380 -35.65 40.31 -34.04
CA ALA A 380 -36.11 40.35 -32.66
C ALA A 380 -35.97 41.74 -32.00
N TYR A 381 -37.00 42.19 -31.28
CA TYR A 381 -36.94 43.36 -30.41
C TYR A 381 -36.35 42.90 -29.08
N GLY A 382 -35.04 43.03 -28.90
CA GLY A 382 -34.36 42.64 -27.66
C GLY A 382 -35.01 43.24 -26.41
N VAL A 383 -34.73 42.68 -25.24
CA VAL A 383 -35.33 43.17 -23.98
C VAL A 383 -34.82 44.58 -23.70
N PRO A 384 -35.68 45.62 -23.75
CA PRO A 384 -35.24 46.99 -23.49
C PRO A 384 -35.01 47.16 -21.99
N MET A 385 -33.88 47.76 -21.62
CA MET A 385 -33.50 48.03 -20.24
C MET A 385 -32.89 49.43 -20.12
N SER A 386 -33.22 50.16 -19.07
CA SER A 386 -32.49 51.37 -18.70
C SER A 386 -31.17 51.01 -17.99
N PRO A 387 -30.12 51.84 -18.08
CA PRO A 387 -28.89 51.65 -17.32
C PRO A 387 -29.16 51.39 -15.82
N GLY A 388 -28.59 50.32 -15.27
CA GLY A 388 -28.79 49.92 -13.87
C GLY A 388 -30.11 49.20 -13.58
N GLN A 389 -31.02 49.07 -14.53
CA GLN A 389 -32.26 48.33 -14.37
C GLN A 389 -31.97 46.83 -14.18
N SER A 390 -32.65 46.20 -13.22
CA SER A 390 -32.59 44.74 -13.06
C SER A 390 -33.81 44.06 -13.68
N ALA A 391 -33.59 42.89 -14.28
CA ALA A 391 -34.64 42.03 -14.81
C ALA A 391 -34.34 40.57 -14.51
N THR A 392 -35.38 39.74 -14.36
CA THR A 392 -35.22 38.29 -14.37
C THR A 392 -35.47 37.80 -15.78
N LEU A 393 -34.54 37.02 -16.33
CA LEU A 393 -34.70 36.27 -17.56
C LEU A 393 -34.98 34.81 -17.20
N TRP A 394 -35.86 34.14 -17.94
CA TRP A 394 -36.08 32.71 -17.79
C TRP A 394 -36.13 31.96 -19.12
N VAL A 395 -35.74 30.68 -19.07
CA VAL A 395 -35.83 29.72 -20.18
C VAL A 395 -36.46 28.41 -19.69
N ASN A 396 -37.38 27.88 -20.47
CA ASN A 396 -37.96 26.55 -20.32
C ASN A 396 -37.21 25.56 -21.22
N LEU A 397 -36.72 24.49 -20.62
CA LEU A 397 -36.00 23.42 -21.28
C LEU A 397 -36.60 22.08 -20.89
N ARG A 398 -36.76 21.17 -21.86
CA ARG A 398 -37.19 19.80 -21.60
C ARG A 398 -35.98 18.93 -21.33
N ASN A 399 -36.05 18.09 -20.30
CA ASN A 399 -35.07 17.04 -20.09
C ASN A 399 -35.26 15.94 -21.14
N SER A 400 -34.44 15.97 -22.20
CA SER A 400 -34.42 14.95 -23.26
C SER A 400 -33.41 13.84 -23.01
N GLY A 401 -32.75 13.88 -21.85
CA GLY A 401 -31.81 12.87 -21.40
C GLY A 401 -32.47 11.71 -20.66
N THR A 402 -31.65 10.91 -19.99
CA THR A 402 -32.06 9.79 -19.15
C THR A 402 -31.90 10.08 -17.65
N ASN A 403 -31.12 11.10 -17.29
CA ASN A 403 -30.85 11.47 -15.90
C ASN A 403 -31.77 12.60 -15.44
N THR A 404 -32.31 12.48 -14.23
CA THR A 404 -33.06 13.57 -13.58
C THR A 404 -32.15 14.75 -13.27
N TRP A 405 -32.60 15.96 -13.57
CA TRP A 405 -31.93 17.19 -13.14
C TRP A 405 -32.35 17.53 -11.72
N TYR A 406 -31.44 18.04 -10.90
CA TYR A 406 -31.72 18.50 -9.54
C TYR A 406 -31.16 19.90 -9.36
N ASN A 407 -31.81 20.76 -8.58
CA ASN A 407 -31.26 22.08 -8.23
C ASN A 407 -30.46 22.09 -6.91
N TYR A 408 -30.26 20.93 -6.31
CA TYR A 408 -29.55 20.71 -5.05
C TYR A 408 -28.58 19.53 -5.16
N GLY A 409 -27.81 19.30 -4.10
CA GLY A 409 -26.84 18.20 -4.00
C GLY A 409 -25.47 18.55 -4.56
N ASN A 410 -24.63 17.53 -4.78
CA ASN A 410 -23.24 17.71 -5.21
C ASN A 410 -23.09 18.09 -6.69
N TYR A 411 -24.13 17.85 -7.50
CA TYR A 411 -24.12 18.06 -8.95
C TYR A 411 -25.41 18.76 -9.41
N PRO A 412 -25.70 19.99 -8.92
CA PRO A 412 -26.89 20.71 -9.34
C PRO A 412 -26.84 21.02 -10.83
N THR A 413 -28.02 21.12 -11.44
CA THR A 413 -28.19 21.57 -12.82
C THR A 413 -28.64 23.02 -12.81
N ASP A 414 -27.79 23.89 -13.33
CA ASP A 414 -27.97 25.34 -13.36
C ASP A 414 -27.82 25.85 -14.82
N LEU A 415 -27.90 27.16 -15.01
CA LEU A 415 -27.65 27.85 -16.27
C LEU A 415 -26.37 28.69 -16.15
N GLY A 416 -25.31 28.31 -16.86
CA GLY A 416 -24.00 28.98 -16.84
C GLY A 416 -23.77 29.88 -18.05
N THR A 417 -22.95 30.91 -17.91
CA THR A 417 -22.54 31.75 -19.06
C THR A 417 -21.74 30.92 -20.06
N ALA A 418 -22.00 31.14 -21.35
CA ALA A 418 -21.43 30.36 -22.44
C ALA A 418 -20.81 31.25 -23.53
N ASP A 419 -20.03 30.63 -24.42
CA ASP A 419 -19.32 31.26 -25.54
C ASP A 419 -18.53 32.53 -25.18
N PRO A 420 -17.46 32.44 -24.35
CA PRO A 420 -16.88 31.24 -23.73
C PRO A 420 -17.58 30.78 -22.45
N ARG A 421 -17.47 29.47 -22.13
CA ARG A 421 -17.96 28.91 -20.86
C ARG A 421 -17.34 29.63 -19.66
N ASP A 422 -18.16 29.84 -18.66
CA ASP A 422 -17.78 30.47 -17.39
C ASP A 422 -17.25 31.91 -17.52
N ARG A 423 -17.56 32.61 -18.61
CA ARG A 423 -17.15 34.01 -18.78
C ARG A 423 -17.84 34.93 -17.77
N GLY A 424 -17.15 36.01 -17.41
CA GLY A 424 -17.79 37.15 -16.75
C GLY A 424 -18.82 37.82 -17.67
N SER A 425 -19.93 38.28 -17.11
CA SER A 425 -20.96 39.04 -17.84
C SER A 425 -21.08 40.46 -17.31
N ALA A 426 -21.15 41.45 -18.20
CA ALA A 426 -21.41 42.84 -17.83
C ALA A 426 -22.77 42.99 -17.10
N PHE A 427 -23.72 42.11 -17.42
CA PHE A 427 -25.04 42.05 -16.79
C PHE A 427 -25.04 41.39 -15.40
N LEU A 428 -23.91 40.82 -15.00
CA LEU A 428 -23.70 40.13 -13.72
C LEU A 428 -22.54 40.77 -12.94
N GLY A 429 -22.26 42.06 -13.20
CA GLY A 429 -21.20 42.81 -12.51
C GLY A 429 -19.79 42.32 -12.84
N GLY A 430 -19.57 41.79 -14.05
CA GLY A 430 -18.31 41.19 -14.48
C GLY A 430 -18.06 39.78 -13.91
N GLN A 431 -18.99 39.23 -13.12
CA GLN A 431 -18.87 37.89 -12.54
C GLN A 431 -19.52 36.82 -13.41
N ASN A 432 -19.11 35.58 -13.22
CA ASN A 432 -19.83 34.40 -13.70
C ASN A 432 -20.84 33.96 -12.63
N ARG A 433 -22.08 34.44 -12.75
CA ARG A 433 -23.19 34.02 -11.87
C ARG A 433 -24.12 33.10 -12.64
N ARG A 434 -24.70 32.13 -11.94
CA ARG A 434 -25.54 31.09 -12.53
C ARG A 434 -27.01 31.43 -12.42
N GLY A 435 -27.76 31.15 -13.48
CA GLY A 435 -29.21 31.01 -13.40
C GLY A 435 -29.57 29.71 -12.69
N ARG A 436 -30.62 29.74 -11.87
CA ARG A 436 -31.04 28.58 -11.07
C ARG A 436 -32.18 27.85 -11.74
N LEU A 437 -32.12 26.52 -11.71
CA LEU A 437 -33.28 25.68 -11.94
C LEU A 437 -34.29 25.89 -10.79
N ILE A 438 -35.50 26.32 -11.12
CA ILE A 438 -36.55 26.63 -10.13
C ILE A 438 -37.06 25.35 -9.47
N GLN A 439 -37.29 24.31 -10.27
CA GLN A 439 -37.78 23.02 -9.80
C GLN A 439 -36.70 22.31 -8.96
N SER A 440 -37.11 21.68 -7.86
CA SER A 440 -36.19 20.85 -7.07
C SER A 440 -35.64 19.66 -7.86
N SER A 441 -36.46 19.13 -8.78
CA SER A 441 -36.03 18.11 -9.74
C SER A 441 -36.82 18.14 -11.04
N VAL A 442 -36.23 17.68 -12.14
CA VAL A 442 -36.86 17.54 -13.46
C VAL A 442 -36.51 16.18 -14.04
N ALA A 443 -37.44 15.23 -13.95
CA ALA A 443 -37.30 13.89 -14.51
C ALA A 443 -37.24 13.91 -16.06
N PRO A 444 -36.71 12.85 -16.71
CA PRO A 444 -36.76 12.70 -18.16
C PRO A 444 -38.15 12.94 -18.76
N GLY A 445 -38.22 13.72 -19.83
CA GLY A 445 -39.44 14.15 -20.52
C GLY A 445 -40.11 15.40 -19.93
N ASN A 446 -39.82 15.78 -18.69
CA ASN A 446 -40.42 16.95 -18.04
C ASN A 446 -39.69 18.25 -18.42
N ILE A 447 -40.36 19.38 -18.16
CA ILE A 447 -39.85 20.72 -18.45
C ILE A 447 -39.35 21.37 -17.15
N GLY A 448 -38.11 21.87 -17.19
CA GLY A 448 -37.50 22.70 -16.17
C GLY A 448 -37.47 24.16 -16.58
N THR A 449 -37.60 25.07 -15.61
CA THR A 449 -37.49 26.51 -15.81
C THR A 449 -36.22 26.98 -15.12
N PHE A 450 -35.31 27.57 -15.90
CA PHE A 450 -34.11 28.21 -15.39
C PHE A 450 -34.32 29.71 -15.38
N ALA A 451 -34.02 30.36 -14.27
CA ALA A 451 -34.16 31.81 -14.12
C ALA A 451 -32.86 32.45 -13.64
N ILE A 452 -32.53 33.61 -14.20
CA ILE A 452 -31.37 34.41 -13.81
C ILE A 452 -31.76 35.87 -13.69
N THR A 453 -31.35 36.51 -12.59
CA THR A 453 -31.48 37.96 -12.43
C THR A 453 -30.24 38.65 -12.98
N ILE A 454 -30.47 39.59 -13.89
CA ILE A 454 -29.44 40.42 -14.54
C ILE A 454 -29.65 41.89 -14.21
N THR A 455 -28.59 42.69 -14.30
CA THR A 455 -28.62 44.15 -14.13
C THR A 455 -27.93 44.82 -15.31
N ALA A 456 -28.61 45.73 -16.00
CA ALA A 456 -28.08 46.39 -17.19
C ALA A 456 -26.84 47.25 -16.85
N PRO A 457 -25.76 47.17 -17.66
CA PRO A 457 -24.58 48.02 -17.49
C PRO A 457 -24.88 49.51 -17.74
N SER A 458 -23.95 50.39 -17.36
CA SER A 458 -24.06 51.84 -17.59
C SER A 458 -23.91 52.22 -19.07
N ALA A 459 -23.12 51.45 -19.83
CA ALA A 459 -22.92 51.67 -21.25
C ALA A 459 -24.17 51.26 -22.04
N ARG A 460 -24.72 52.22 -22.80
CA ARG A 460 -25.83 51.96 -23.74
C ARG A 460 -25.35 51.12 -24.92
N GLY A 461 -26.26 50.34 -25.49
CA GLY A 461 -25.95 49.52 -26.66
C GLY A 461 -26.77 48.23 -26.73
N THR A 462 -26.49 47.44 -27.77
CA THR A 462 -27.04 46.09 -27.93
C THR A 462 -26.03 45.07 -27.45
N TYR A 463 -26.49 44.14 -26.63
CA TYR A 463 -25.68 43.08 -26.02
C TYR A 463 -26.25 41.72 -26.38
N VAL A 464 -25.36 40.75 -26.55
CA VAL A 464 -25.71 39.34 -26.78
C VAL A 464 -25.21 38.54 -25.59
N GLU A 465 -26.14 38.05 -24.78
CA GLU A 465 -25.82 37.17 -23.66
C GLU A 465 -26.13 35.73 -24.06
N LYS A 466 -25.19 34.83 -23.75
CA LYS A 466 -25.26 33.43 -24.11
C LYS A 466 -25.10 32.58 -22.87
N PHE A 467 -25.92 31.56 -22.76
CA PHE A 467 -25.93 30.64 -21.63
C PHE A 467 -26.16 29.21 -22.09
N GLN A 468 -25.72 28.25 -21.28
CA GLN A 468 -25.99 26.84 -21.49
C GLN A 468 -26.36 26.18 -20.16
N PRO A 469 -27.26 25.17 -20.16
CA PRO A 469 -27.49 24.37 -18.97
C PRO A 469 -26.22 23.60 -18.63
N VAL A 470 -25.88 23.54 -17.35
CA VAL A 470 -24.70 22.84 -16.85
C VAL A 470 -25.10 22.01 -15.65
N THR A 471 -24.78 20.72 -15.69
CA THR A 471 -24.79 19.88 -14.49
C THR A 471 -23.38 19.89 -13.94
N GLU A 472 -23.22 20.49 -12.77
CA GLU A 472 -21.92 20.79 -12.18
C GLU A 472 -20.99 19.58 -12.11
N SER A 473 -19.72 19.77 -12.48
CA SER A 473 -18.68 18.73 -12.52
C SER A 473 -19.01 17.51 -13.40
N ILE A 474 -20.13 17.51 -14.13
CA ILE A 474 -20.53 16.43 -15.02
C ILE A 474 -20.44 16.90 -16.48
N THR A 475 -21.29 17.82 -16.90
CA THR A 475 -21.33 18.25 -18.31
C THR A 475 -22.11 19.54 -18.54
N TRP A 476 -21.80 20.19 -19.66
CA TRP A 476 -22.60 21.26 -20.25
C TRP A 476 -23.52 20.65 -21.31
N MET A 477 -24.77 21.10 -21.35
CA MET A 477 -25.77 20.61 -22.30
C MET A 477 -25.99 21.63 -23.43
N GLU A 478 -26.27 21.11 -24.62
CA GLU A 478 -26.85 21.87 -25.72
C GLU A 478 -28.38 22.01 -25.55
N PRO A 479 -29.03 22.97 -26.22
CA PRO A 479 -28.45 24.03 -27.06
C PRO A 479 -27.99 25.26 -26.24
N SER A 480 -27.14 26.09 -26.86
CA SER A 480 -26.85 27.45 -26.39
C SER A 480 -28.11 28.34 -26.44
N ILE A 481 -28.36 29.02 -25.33
CA ILE A 481 -29.49 29.93 -25.10
C ILE A 481 -29.01 31.36 -25.30
N VAL A 482 -29.65 32.11 -26.21
CA VAL A 482 -29.22 33.45 -26.60
C VAL A 482 -30.27 34.49 -26.25
N TRP A 483 -29.88 35.50 -25.49
CA TRP A 483 -30.66 36.71 -25.24
C TRP A 483 -30.04 37.92 -25.92
N TYR A 484 -30.88 38.69 -26.60
CA TYR A 484 -30.54 40.02 -27.11
C TYR A 484 -31.09 41.07 -26.14
N LEU A 485 -30.21 41.89 -25.58
CA LEU A 485 -30.53 42.90 -24.57
C LEU A 485 -30.19 44.28 -25.12
N ILE A 486 -31.09 45.25 -24.98
CA ILE A 486 -30.91 46.61 -25.50
C ILE A 486 -30.92 47.57 -24.32
N VAL A 487 -29.76 48.18 -24.04
CA VAL A 487 -29.62 49.19 -23.00
C VAL A 487 -29.76 50.58 -23.61
N GLN A 488 -30.82 51.32 -23.23
CA GLN A 488 -31.15 52.63 -23.78
C GLN A 488 -31.51 53.66 -22.71
#